data_AF-A0A962P492-F1
#
_entry.id   AF-A0A962P492-F1
#
_cell.length_a   1.000
_cell.length_b   1.000
_cell.length_c   1.000
_cell.angle_alpha   90.00
_cell.angle_beta   90.00
_cell.angle_gamma   90.00
#
_symmetry.space_group_name_H-M   'P 1'
#
loop_
_entity.id
_entity.type
_entity.pdbx_description
1 polymer ?
#
loop_
_entity_poly.entity_id
_entity_poly.type
_entity_poly.pdbx_seq_one_letter_code
_entity_poly.pdbx_strand_id
1 'polypeptide(L)'
;MRLTTLHAGLCLSLLLPGTLLAQEAIDESRSVSPNERISIEVVRGTASIRVSDDNVFRVRGTLDEDAEGFTLDSASGFTHFEVDVPRRLRRGSWLNNDDEGSQLEF
;
A
#
# COMPACT_ATOMS: atom_id res chain seq x y z
N MET A 1 23.97 -10.43 64.75
CA MET A 1 22.93 -9.94 63.80
C MET A 1 23.55 -8.84 62.94
N ARG A 2 23.80 -9.13 61.65
CA ARG A 2 24.05 -8.12 60.62
C ARG A 2 23.37 -8.61 59.34
N LEU A 3 22.38 -7.85 58.91
CA LEU A 3 21.52 -8.10 57.75
C LEU A 3 22.14 -7.35 56.57
N THR A 4 22.60 -8.05 55.54
CA THR A 4 23.03 -7.42 54.28
C THR A 4 22.36 -8.13 53.12
N THR A 5 21.29 -7.52 52.62
CA THR A 5 20.52 -7.91 51.45
C THR A 5 21.29 -7.54 50.17
N LEU A 6 21.81 -8.54 49.43
CA LEU A 6 22.31 -8.32 48.07
C LEU A 6 21.12 -8.24 47.11
N HIS A 7 20.98 -7.10 46.45
CA HIS A 7 19.94 -6.85 45.47
C HIS A 7 20.33 -7.49 44.15
N ALA A 8 19.50 -8.41 43.66
CA ALA A 8 19.63 -9.01 42.34
C ALA A 8 19.36 -7.94 41.26
N GLY A 9 20.40 -7.55 40.53
CA GLY A 9 20.29 -6.67 39.36
C GLY A 9 19.88 -7.46 38.12
N LEU A 10 18.57 -7.59 37.88
CA LEU A 10 18.04 -8.08 36.61
C LEU A 10 17.98 -6.90 35.62
N CYS A 11 19.02 -6.73 34.80
CA CYS A 11 18.97 -5.83 33.65
C CYS A 11 18.00 -6.40 32.61
N LEU A 12 16.73 -6.01 32.71
CA LEU A 12 15.71 -6.25 31.69
C LEU A 12 15.98 -5.31 30.51
N SER A 13 16.70 -5.81 29.51
CA SER A 13 16.89 -5.13 28.23
C SER A 13 15.52 -4.95 27.56
N LEU A 14 15.04 -3.71 27.54
CA LEU A 14 13.81 -3.31 26.86
C LEU A 14 14.02 -3.42 25.35
N LEU A 15 13.70 -4.59 24.77
CA LEU A 15 13.53 -4.76 23.34
C LEU A 15 12.27 -3.97 22.95
N LEU A 16 12.43 -2.71 22.55
CA LEU A 16 11.38 -1.97 21.88
C LEU A 16 11.07 -2.70 20.57
N PRO A 17 9.85 -3.22 20.36
CA PRO A 17 9.45 -3.70 19.05
C PRO A 17 9.40 -2.48 18.13
N GLY A 18 10.39 -2.35 17.25
CA GLY A 18 10.29 -1.42 16.13
C GLY A 18 9.09 -1.83 15.30
N THR A 19 8.08 -0.98 15.19
CA THR A 19 7.01 -1.15 14.23
C THR A 19 7.62 -0.95 12.85
N LEU A 20 8.03 -2.04 12.19
CA LEU A 20 8.24 -2.01 10.75
C LEU A 20 6.87 -1.68 10.15
N LEU A 21 6.72 -0.46 9.62
CA LEU A 21 5.59 -0.12 8.76
C LEU A 21 5.78 -0.94 7.48
N ALA A 22 5.20 -2.14 7.45
CA ALA A 22 5.15 -2.92 6.23
C ALA A 22 4.29 -2.16 5.23
N GLN A 23 4.80 -1.98 4.00
CA GLN A 23 4.02 -1.46 2.89
C GLN A 23 2.73 -2.29 2.73
N GLU A 24 1.60 -1.61 2.56
CA GLU A 24 0.28 -2.25 2.53
C GLU A 24 0.14 -3.10 1.26
N ALA A 25 -0.11 -4.40 1.44
CA ALA A 25 -0.33 -5.31 0.32
C ALA A 25 -1.79 -5.24 -0.16
N ILE A 26 -1.99 -5.30 -1.47
CA ILE A 26 -3.31 -5.34 -2.13
C ILE A 26 -3.45 -6.66 -2.87
N ASP A 27 -4.62 -7.28 -2.77
CA ASP A 27 -5.10 -8.37 -3.63
C ASP A 27 -6.61 -8.27 -3.78
N GLU A 28 -7.04 -7.46 -4.75
CA GLU A 28 -8.45 -7.19 -5.00
C GLU A 28 -8.86 -7.73 -6.38
N SER A 29 -10.10 -8.20 -6.46
CA SER A 29 -10.68 -8.63 -7.72
C SER A 29 -12.19 -8.39 -7.78
N ARG A 30 -12.69 -8.12 -8.99
CA ARG A 30 -14.12 -7.98 -9.24
C ARG A 30 -14.49 -8.33 -10.66
N SER A 31 -15.69 -8.86 -10.85
CA SER A 31 -16.26 -9.02 -12.19
C SER A 31 -16.58 -7.66 -12.78
N VAL A 32 -16.26 -7.49 -14.06
CA VAL A 32 -16.58 -6.29 -14.84
C VAL A 32 -17.38 -6.68 -16.08
N SER A 33 -17.99 -5.71 -16.74
CA SER A 33 -18.65 -5.92 -18.03
C SER A 33 -17.62 -6.04 -19.17
N PRO A 34 -17.91 -6.76 -20.27
CA PRO A 34 -16.95 -6.97 -21.38
C PRO A 34 -16.42 -5.71 -22.07
N ASN A 35 -17.12 -4.59 -21.94
CA ASN A 35 -16.74 -3.29 -22.51
C ASN A 35 -16.68 -2.20 -21.44
N GLU A 36 -16.41 -2.60 -20.19
CA GLU A 36 -16.28 -1.68 -19.07
C GLU A 36 -15.13 -0.70 -19.32
N ARG A 37 -15.34 0.58 -19.01
CA ARG A 37 -14.26 1.55 -18.98
C ARG A 37 -13.53 1.45 -17.64
N ILE A 38 -12.22 1.19 -17.69
CA ILE A 38 -11.35 1.14 -16.51
C ILE A 38 -10.52 2.43 -16.43
N SER A 39 -10.48 3.06 -15.25
CA SER A 39 -9.63 4.22 -14.95
C SER A 39 -8.69 3.87 -13.81
N ILE A 40 -7.38 3.95 -14.07
CA ILE A 40 -6.31 3.63 -13.11
C ILE A 40 -5.53 4.91 -12.85
N GLU A 41 -5.49 5.36 -11.59
CA GLU A 41 -4.70 6.50 -11.15
C GLU A 41 -3.68 6.05 -10.10
N VAL A 42 -2.41 5.99 -10.54
CA VAL A 42 -1.26 5.65 -9.70
C VAL A 42 -0.28 6.80 -9.79
N VAL A 43 -0.04 7.48 -8.65
CA VAL A 43 0.69 8.75 -8.62
C VAL A 43 2.20 8.56 -8.80
N ARG A 44 2.79 7.51 -8.19
CA ARG A 44 4.21 7.15 -8.30
C ARG A 44 4.40 5.63 -8.26
N GLY A 45 5.53 5.16 -8.78
CA GLY A 45 5.89 3.75 -8.88
C GLY A 45 5.50 3.11 -10.21
N THR A 46 5.24 1.81 -10.19
CA THR A 46 4.98 1.00 -11.40
C THR A 46 3.54 0.49 -11.42
N ALA A 47 2.87 0.71 -12.56
CA ALA A 47 1.59 0.08 -12.89
C ALA A 47 1.75 -0.81 -14.12
N SER A 48 1.78 -2.14 -13.91
CA SER A 48 1.82 -3.13 -14.98
C SER A 48 0.41 -3.55 -15.35
N ILE A 49 0.03 -3.46 -16.62
CA ILE A 49 -1.30 -3.86 -17.08
C ILE A 49 -1.19 -5.15 -17.87
N ARG A 50 -1.93 -6.19 -17.47
CA ARG A 50 -2.07 -7.46 -18.18
C ARG A 50 -3.52 -7.64 -18.62
N VAL A 51 -3.69 -8.00 -19.90
CA VAL A 51 -5.00 -8.31 -20.45
C VAL A 51 -5.21 -9.82 -20.42
N SER A 52 -6.42 -10.20 -20.06
CA SER A 52 -6.88 -11.57 -19.88
C SER A 52 -8.21 -11.75 -20.63
N ASP A 53 -8.55 -12.99 -20.99
CA ASP A 53 -9.80 -13.32 -21.68
C ASP A 53 -11.01 -13.41 -20.73
N ASP A 54 -10.81 -13.21 -19.42
CA ASP A 54 -11.88 -13.13 -18.43
C ASP A 54 -12.35 -11.68 -18.20
N ASN A 55 -13.65 -11.52 -17.93
CA ASN A 55 -14.21 -10.22 -17.58
C ASN A 55 -14.00 -9.91 -16.10
N VAL A 56 -12.73 -9.86 -15.68
CA VAL A 56 -12.33 -9.65 -14.29
C VAL A 56 -11.28 -8.54 -14.23
N PHE A 57 -11.58 -7.51 -13.43
CA PHE A 57 -10.56 -6.57 -12.98
C PHE A 57 -9.84 -7.17 -11.77
N ARG A 58 -8.50 -7.18 -11.80
CA ARG A 58 -7.66 -7.55 -10.68
C ARG A 58 -6.69 -6.42 -10.39
N VAL A 59 -6.28 -6.28 -9.14
CA VAL A 59 -5.14 -5.46 -8.77
C VAL A 59 -4.40 -6.12 -7.63
N ARG A 60 -3.10 -6.27 -7.79
CA ARG A 60 -2.21 -6.90 -6.81
C ARG A 60 -0.93 -6.14 -6.65
N GLY A 61 -0.34 -6.21 -5.47
CA GLY A 61 1.00 -5.72 -5.21
C GLY A 61 1.12 -5.01 -3.87
N THR A 62 1.95 -3.98 -3.82
CA THR A 62 2.21 -3.21 -2.60
C THR A 62 2.03 -1.72 -2.85
N LEU A 63 1.28 -1.09 -1.97
CA LEU A 63 1.19 0.35 -1.91
C LEU A 63 2.49 0.96 -1.43
N ASP A 64 2.73 2.15 -1.94
CA ASP A 64 3.75 3.04 -1.47
C ASP A 64 3.65 3.38 0.03
N GLU A 65 4.77 3.66 0.69
CA GLU A 65 4.80 4.01 2.12
C GLU A 65 4.11 5.35 2.44
N ASP A 66 4.00 6.26 1.48
CA ASP A 66 3.28 7.52 1.62
C ASP A 66 1.80 7.41 1.21
N ALA A 67 1.33 6.23 0.78
CA ALA A 67 -0.08 6.02 0.47
C ALA A 67 -0.91 6.02 1.77
N GLU A 68 -2.07 6.66 1.72
CA GLU A 68 -3.08 6.63 2.79
C GLU A 68 -4.09 5.47 2.59
N GLY A 69 -4.01 4.78 1.45
CA GLY A 69 -4.87 3.66 1.06
C GLY A 69 -5.14 3.64 -0.44
N PHE A 70 -6.30 3.13 -0.82
CA PHE A 70 -6.80 3.15 -2.20
C PHE A 70 -8.33 3.22 -2.24
N THR A 71 -8.84 3.76 -3.33
CA THR A 71 -10.26 3.76 -3.68
C THR A 71 -10.48 2.84 -4.87
N LEU A 72 -11.46 1.92 -4.77
CA LEU A 72 -11.83 1.02 -5.86
C LEU A 72 -13.35 0.93 -6.01
N ASP A 73 -13.89 1.74 -6.92
CA ASP A 73 -15.33 1.88 -7.19
C ASP A 73 -15.71 1.31 -8.55
N SER A 74 -16.89 0.70 -8.63
CA SER A 74 -17.44 0.18 -9.90
C SER A 74 -18.94 0.45 -9.99
N ALA A 75 -19.35 1.18 -11.01
CA ALA A 75 -20.76 1.45 -11.28
C ALA A 75 -20.99 1.77 -12.76
N SER A 76 -22.12 1.33 -13.30
CA SER A 76 -22.63 1.77 -14.62
C SER A 76 -21.64 1.57 -15.78
N GLY A 77 -20.89 0.47 -15.80
CA GLY A 77 -19.90 0.18 -16.85
C GLY A 77 -18.62 1.02 -16.74
N PHE A 78 -18.33 1.52 -15.54
CA PHE A 78 -17.10 2.22 -15.21
C PHE A 78 -16.51 1.67 -13.91
N THR A 79 -15.23 1.30 -13.94
CA THR A 79 -14.45 0.93 -12.76
C THR A 79 -13.30 1.93 -12.59
N HIS A 80 -13.15 2.46 -11.39
CA HIS A 80 -12.12 3.41 -11.02
C HIS A 80 -11.28 2.89 -9.87
N PHE A 81 -9.97 2.86 -10.09
CA PHE A 81 -8.96 2.62 -9.07
C PHE A 81 -8.09 3.88 -8.92
N GLU A 82 -7.95 4.38 -7.70
CA GLU A 82 -7.06 5.50 -7.34
C GLU A 82 -6.25 5.11 -6.11
N VAL A 83 -4.92 5.30 -6.16
CA VAL A 83 -4.08 5.26 -4.95
C VAL A 83 -4.24 6.59 -4.21
N ASP A 84 -4.69 6.52 -2.95
CA ASP A 84 -4.91 7.69 -2.13
C ASP A 84 -3.59 8.19 -1.55
N VAL A 85 -3.26 9.46 -1.84
CA VAL A 85 -2.04 10.11 -1.33
C VAL A 85 -2.37 11.42 -0.60
N PRO A 86 -1.56 11.81 0.41
CA PRO A 86 -1.70 13.07 1.11
C PRO A 86 -1.75 14.26 0.14
N ARG A 87 -2.65 15.21 0.38
CA ARG A 87 -2.83 16.41 -0.49
C ARG A 87 -1.56 17.21 -0.75
N ARG A 88 -0.58 17.15 0.16
CA ARG A 88 0.73 17.79 0.01
C ARG A 88 1.56 17.17 -1.13
N LEU A 89 1.37 15.88 -1.40
CA LEU A 89 2.06 15.15 -2.46
C LEU A 89 1.41 15.34 -3.84
N ARG A 90 0.12 15.70 -3.89
CA ARG A 90 -0.61 16.00 -5.13
C ARG A 90 -0.11 17.27 -5.88
N ARG A 91 0.66 18.16 -5.23
CA ARG A 91 1.21 19.41 -5.83
C ARG A 91 2.72 19.30 -6.10
N GLY A 92 3.10 18.45 -7.05
CA GLY A 92 4.16 18.79 -8.01
C GLY A 92 5.62 18.87 -7.55
N SER A 93 6.11 18.02 -6.61
CA SER A 93 7.55 18.02 -6.29
C SER A 93 8.25 16.67 -6.16
N TRP A 94 7.58 15.53 -6.39
CA TRP A 94 8.16 14.20 -6.14
C TRP A 94 8.10 13.23 -7.33
N LEU A 95 7.81 13.71 -8.54
CA LEU A 95 7.74 12.88 -9.76
C LEU A 95 9.11 12.42 -10.31
N ASN A 96 10.20 12.54 -9.54
CA ASN A 96 11.57 12.37 -10.04
C ASN A 96 12.36 11.21 -9.41
N ASN A 97 11.74 10.40 -8.55
CA ASN A 97 12.35 9.16 -8.06
C ASN A 97 11.62 7.98 -8.69
N ASP A 98 12.18 7.45 -9.76
CA ASP A 98 11.62 6.30 -10.48
C ASP A 98 11.74 4.99 -9.68
N ASP A 99 12.51 5.01 -8.59
CA ASP A 99 12.82 3.84 -7.74
C ASP A 99 11.85 3.69 -6.53
N GLU A 100 10.93 4.63 -6.32
CA GLU A 100 10.01 4.67 -5.17
C GLU A 100 8.55 4.74 -5.65
N GLY A 101 7.62 4.14 -4.89
CA GLY A 101 6.20 4.15 -5.22
C GLY A 101 5.52 2.78 -5.21
N SER A 102 4.20 2.81 -5.47
CA SER A 102 3.37 1.61 -5.47
C SER A 102 3.80 0.69 -6.60
N GLN A 103 3.86 -0.61 -6.32
CA GLN A 103 4.21 -1.64 -7.29
C GLN A 103 2.98 -2.49 -7.53
N LEU A 104 2.25 -2.19 -8.61
CA LEU A 104 0.92 -2.74 -8.87
C LEU A 104 0.87 -3.47 -10.21
N GLU A 105 0.20 -4.62 -10.22
CA GLU A 105 -0.17 -5.38 -11.41
C GLU A 105 -1.70 -5.44 -11.51
N PHE A 106 -2.21 -5.07 -12.67
CA PHE A 106 -3.63 -5.08 -13.04
C PHE A 106 -3.90 -6.22 -14.03
#